data_AF-A0A222GDJ4-F1
#
_entry.id   AF-A0A222GDJ4-F1
#
_cell.length_a   1.000
_cell.length_b   1.000
_cell.length_c   1.000
_cell.angle_alpha   90.00
_cell.angle_beta   90.00
_cell.angle_gamma   90.00
#
_symmetry.space_group_name_H-M   'P 1'
#
loop_
_entity.id
_entity.type
_entity.pdbx_description
1 polymer ?
#
loop_
_entity_poly.entity_id
_entity_poly.type
_entity_poly.pdbx_seq_one_letter_code
_entity_poly.pdbx_strand_id
1 'polypeptide(L)'
;MSVSISTFASEEDDALAKAQAQMNAEVLSKPFLAERPKEVDSYIKSMLEKNVKPAEYSGSYWRPGYTCRDLLRHNWTQYRNCRYYHRYHGRYYY
;
A
#
# COMPACT_ATOMS: atom_id res chain seq x y z
N MET A 1 -41.13 -18.75 -36.94
CA MET A 1 -39.67 -18.74 -36.75
C MET A 1 -39.41 -18.11 -35.39
N SER A 2 -39.13 -18.92 -34.36
CA SER A 2 -38.87 -18.44 -33.00
C SER A 2 -37.37 -18.53 -32.75
N VAL A 3 -36.68 -17.40 -32.70
CA VAL A 3 -35.25 -17.34 -32.38
C VAL A 3 -35.11 -17.41 -30.87
N SER A 4 -34.41 -18.45 -30.40
CA SER A 4 -34.13 -18.71 -28.99
C SER A 4 -33.24 -17.62 -28.40
N ILE A 5 -33.80 -16.82 -27.49
CA ILE A 5 -33.11 -15.74 -26.75
C ILE A 5 -32.25 -16.28 -25.58
N SER A 6 -32.36 -17.56 -25.23
CA SER A 6 -31.77 -18.11 -24.00
C SER A 6 -30.25 -18.31 -24.00
N THR A 7 -29.58 -18.38 -25.16
CA THR A 7 -28.13 -18.66 -25.23
C THR A 7 -27.24 -17.44 -25.00
N PHE A 8 -27.73 -16.22 -25.27
CA PHE A 8 -26.93 -15.00 -25.12
C PHE A 8 -26.83 -14.53 -23.66
N ALA A 9 -27.88 -14.75 -22.86
CA ALA A 9 -27.89 -14.36 -21.45
C ALA A 9 -26.85 -15.16 -20.61
N SER A 10 -26.68 -16.46 -20.91
CA SER A 10 -25.72 -17.31 -20.19
C SER A 10 -24.25 -16.96 -20.47
N GLU A 11 -23.92 -16.45 -21.65
CA GLU A 11 -22.55 -16.08 -22.00
C GLU A 11 -22.12 -14.75 -21.35
N GLU A 12 -23.03 -13.78 -21.26
CA GLU A 12 -22.79 -12.52 -20.54
C GLU A 12 -22.64 -12.75 -19.03
N ASP A 13 -23.47 -13.60 -18.43
CA ASP A 13 -23.38 -13.95 -17.00
C ASP A 13 -22.05 -14.64 -16.66
N ASP A 14 -21.58 -15.55 -17.52
CA ASP A 14 -20.28 -16.22 -17.37
C ASP A 14 -19.10 -15.25 -17.54
N ALA A 15 -19.20 -14.29 -18.47
CA ALA A 15 -18.19 -13.25 -18.66
C ALA A 15 -18.12 -12.31 -17.44
N LEU A 16 -19.28 -11.94 -16.89
CA LEU A 16 -19.38 -11.09 -15.70
C LEU A 16 -18.83 -11.81 -14.46
N ALA A 17 -19.14 -13.09 -14.28
CA ALA A 17 -18.63 -13.91 -13.18
C ALA A 17 -17.09 -14.05 -13.23
N LYS A 18 -16.52 -14.25 -14.42
CA LYS A 18 -15.06 -14.29 -14.62
C LYS A 18 -14.41 -12.94 -14.33
N ALA A 19 -15.01 -11.84 -14.78
CA ALA A 19 -14.54 -10.49 -14.50
C ALA A 19 -14.54 -10.19 -12.99
N GLN A 20 -15.60 -10.57 -12.27
CA GLN A 20 -15.69 -10.40 -10.83
C GLN A 20 -14.65 -11.24 -10.08
N ALA A 21 -14.43 -12.49 -10.50
CA ALA A 21 -13.42 -13.36 -9.91
C ALA A 21 -11.99 -12.80 -10.08
N GLN A 22 -11.68 -12.23 -11.25
CA GLN A 22 -10.41 -11.55 -11.51
C GLN A 22 -10.25 -10.32 -10.61
N MET A 23 -11.28 -9.47 -10.48
CA MET A 23 -11.24 -8.32 -9.57
C MET A 23 -11.02 -8.75 -8.12
N ASN A 24 -11.71 -9.80 -7.66
CA ASN A 24 -11.53 -10.34 -6.31
C ASN A 24 -10.11 -10.88 -6.10
N ALA A 25 -9.55 -11.58 -7.10
CA ALA A 25 -8.18 -12.09 -7.04
C ALA A 25 -7.15 -10.96 -6.98
N GLU A 26 -7.33 -9.89 -7.76
CA GLU A 26 -6.46 -8.72 -7.73
C GLU A 26 -6.51 -7.97 -6.39
N VAL A 27 -7.70 -7.83 -5.80
CA VAL A 27 -7.89 -7.21 -4.48
C VAL A 27 -7.24 -8.04 -3.38
N LEU A 28 -7.40 -9.37 -3.42
CA LEU A 28 -6.80 -10.28 -2.43
C LEU A 28 -5.28 -10.44 -2.60
N SER A 29 -4.75 -10.29 -3.81
CA SER A 29 -3.31 -10.42 -4.09
C SER A 29 -2.48 -9.27 -3.53
N LYS A 30 -3.09 -8.11 -3.27
CA LYS A 30 -2.40 -6.93 -2.75
C LYS A 30 -2.33 -7.03 -1.22
N PRO A 31 -1.14 -6.93 -0.61
CA PRO A 31 -1.05 -6.89 0.85
C PRO A 31 -1.78 -5.65 1.36
N PHE A 32 -2.86 -5.86 2.11
CA PHE A 32 -3.58 -4.79 2.79
C PHE A 32 -2.74 -4.32 4.00
N LEU A 33 -1.74 -3.49 3.72
CA LEU A 33 -0.94 -2.84 4.75
C LEU A 33 -1.71 -1.65 5.29
N ALA A 34 -2.61 -1.93 6.23
CA ALA A 34 -3.33 -0.90 6.96
C ALA A 34 -2.34 -0.04 7.76
N GLU A 35 -2.52 1.27 7.74
CA GLU A 35 -1.77 2.14 8.62
C GLU A 35 -2.08 1.81 10.09
N ARG A 36 -1.03 1.58 10.89
CA ARG A 36 -1.10 1.44 12.36
C ARG A 36 -0.54 2.70 13.01
N PRO A 37 -1.27 3.84 13.01
CA PRO A 37 -0.72 5.15 13.40
C PRO A 37 -0.18 5.15 14.83
N LYS A 38 -0.90 4.54 15.78
CA LYS A 38 -0.46 4.47 17.19
C LYS A 38 0.91 3.82 17.39
N GLU A 39 1.23 2.80 16.60
CA GLU A 39 2.53 2.10 16.68
C GLU A 39 3.65 2.86 16.02
N VAL A 40 3.35 3.56 14.93
CA VAL A 40 4.30 4.46 14.30
C VAL A 40 4.64 5.61 15.26
N ASP A 41 3.62 6.19 15.90
CA ASP A 41 3.80 7.30 16.83
C ASP A 41 4.57 6.87 18.09
N SER A 42 4.27 5.69 18.65
CA SER A 42 5.02 5.16 19.80
C SER A 42 6.48 4.88 19.45
N TYR A 43 6.74 4.30 18.27
CA TYR A 43 8.10 4.10 17.77
C TYR A 43 8.84 5.44 17.63
N ILE A 44 8.25 6.41 16.95
CA ILE A 44 8.82 7.75 16.75
C ILE A 44 9.15 8.40 18.09
N LYS A 45 8.21 8.38 19.04
CA LYS A 45 8.41 8.93 20.39
C LYS A 45 9.62 8.28 21.07
N SER A 46 9.70 6.94 21.06
CA SER A 46 10.82 6.22 21.69
C SER A 46 12.18 6.51 21.05
N MET A 47 12.22 6.76 19.74
CA MET A 47 13.47 7.05 19.02
C MET A 47 13.92 8.50 19.24
N LEU A 48 12.97 9.44 19.29
CA LEU A 48 13.21 10.83 19.65
C LEU A 48 13.74 10.96 21.08
N GLU A 49 13.13 10.25 22.04
CA GLU A 49 13.59 10.23 23.44
C GLU A 49 15.03 9.71 23.56
N LYS A 50 15.41 8.74 22.73
CA LYS A 50 16.77 8.19 22.68
C LYS A 50 17.75 9.05 21.89
N ASN A 51 17.32 10.17 21.30
CA ASN A 51 18.14 11.05 20.45
C ASN A 51 18.88 10.30 19.32
N VAL A 52 18.31 9.21 18.81
CA VAL A 52 18.96 8.42 17.76
C VAL A 52 18.74 9.08 16.41
N LYS A 53 19.80 9.58 15.76
CA LYS A 53 19.67 10.15 14.42
C LYS A 53 19.13 9.09 13.44
N PRO A 54 18.03 9.37 12.70
CA PRO A 54 17.55 8.44 11.69
C PRO A 54 18.59 8.27 10.58
N ALA A 55 18.75 7.02 10.12
CA ALA A 55 19.58 6.73 8.96
C ALA A 55 18.95 7.28 7.68
N GLU A 56 19.80 7.63 6.71
CA GLU A 56 19.38 7.92 5.35
C GLU A 56 18.78 6.67 4.70
N TYR A 57 17.94 6.87 3.69
CA TYR A 57 17.29 5.77 3.00
C TYR A 57 18.30 4.93 2.21
N SER A 58 18.27 3.61 2.41
CA SER A 58 19.16 2.65 1.75
C SER A 58 18.44 1.59 0.90
N GLY A 59 17.15 1.80 0.60
CA GLY A 59 16.34 0.86 -0.19
C GLY A 59 16.24 1.23 -1.68
N SER A 60 15.37 0.52 -2.40
CA SER A 60 15.12 0.72 -3.84
C SER A 60 13.71 1.24 -4.17
N TYR A 61 12.84 1.43 -3.17
CA TYR A 61 11.44 1.82 -3.36
C TYR A 61 11.21 3.34 -3.31
N TRP A 62 12.17 4.12 -2.81
CA TRP A 62 12.07 5.58 -2.78
C TRP A 62 12.33 6.19 -4.15
N ARG A 63 11.55 7.23 -4.50
CA ARG A 63 11.73 8.02 -5.71
C ARG A 63 11.52 9.50 -5.42
N PRO A 64 12.14 10.41 -6.20
CA PRO A 64 11.86 11.84 -6.09
C PRO A 64 10.35 12.12 -6.21
N GLY A 65 9.81 12.93 -5.29
CA GLY A 65 8.39 13.25 -5.21
C GLY A 65 7.54 12.30 -4.37
N TYR A 66 8.11 11.22 -3.84
CA TYR A 66 7.38 10.29 -2.96
C TYR A 66 7.19 10.87 -1.56
N THR A 67 6.14 10.38 -0.90
CA THR A 67 5.87 10.57 0.52
C THR A 67 6.09 9.26 1.26
N CYS A 68 6.12 9.30 2.60
CA CYS A 68 6.22 8.07 3.38
C CYS A 68 5.10 7.08 3.05
N ARG A 69 3.89 7.55 2.72
CA ARG A 69 2.75 6.69 2.39
C ARG A 69 3.00 5.84 1.15
N ASP A 70 3.83 6.28 0.22
CA ASP A 70 4.18 5.49 -0.97
C ASP A 70 5.02 4.27 -0.60
N LEU A 71 5.88 4.38 0.42
CA LEU A 71 6.64 3.26 0.96
C LEU A 71 5.77 2.23 1.69
N LEU A 72 4.61 2.64 2.23
CA LEU A 72 3.70 1.73 2.95
C LEU A 72 3.25 0.56 2.08
N ARG A 73 3.10 0.78 0.76
CA ARG A 73 2.67 -0.24 -0.19
C ARG A 73 3.72 -1.34 -0.41
N HIS A 74 4.98 -1.05 -0.09
CA HIS A 74 6.11 -1.95 -0.34
C HIS A 74 6.67 -2.55 0.93
N ASN A 75 6.81 -1.74 1.99
CA ASN A 75 7.46 -2.16 3.22
C ASN A 75 7.05 -1.31 4.43
N TRP A 76 6.43 -1.96 5.41
CA TRP A 76 6.02 -1.32 6.67
C TRP A 76 7.18 -0.68 7.45
N THR A 77 8.33 -1.33 7.52
CA THR A 77 9.52 -0.81 8.22
C THR A 77 10.05 0.44 7.54
N GLN A 78 10.09 0.46 6.20
CA GLN A 78 10.51 1.66 5.46
C GLN A 78 9.52 2.81 5.64
N TYR A 79 8.21 2.53 5.65
CA TYR A 79 7.19 3.51 5.98
C TYR A 79 7.42 4.13 7.37
N ARG A 80 7.55 3.29 8.40
CA ARG A 80 7.78 3.72 9.78
C ARG A 80 9.06 4.54 9.92
N ASN A 81 10.15 4.09 9.31
CA ASN A 81 11.44 4.80 9.33
C ASN A 81 11.37 6.14 8.59
N CYS A 82 10.64 6.21 7.46
CA CYS A 82 10.40 7.46 6.75
C CYS A 82 9.63 8.45 7.62
N ARG A 83 8.56 8.00 8.31
CA ARG A 83 7.79 8.84 9.22
C ARG A 83 8.66 9.39 10.34
N TYR A 84 9.58 8.57 10.85
CA TYR A 84 10.57 9.01 11.83
C TYR A 84 11.56 10.03 11.25
N TYR A 85 12.14 9.75 10.08
CA TYR A 85 13.06 10.66 9.38
C TYR A 85 12.42 12.03 9.13
N HIS A 86 11.20 12.04 8.59
CA HIS A 86 10.46 13.26 8.34
C HIS A 86 10.14 14.03 9.63
N ARG A 87 9.82 13.34 10.73
CA ARG A 87 9.59 14.00 12.03
C ARG A 87 10.86 14.63 12.61
N TYR A 88 12.01 13.97 12.43
CA TYR A 88 13.29 14.44 12.95
C TYR A 88 13.90 15.57 12.10
N HIS A 89 13.88 15.44 10.77
CA HIS A 89 14.50 16.39 9.84
C HIS A 89 13.55 17.44 9.24
N GLY A 90 12.23 17.22 9.31
CA GLY A 90 11.24 18.10 8.67
C GLY A 90 11.21 18.01 7.14
N ARG A 91 11.88 17.02 6.55
CA ARG A 91 11.95 16.78 5.10
C ARG A 91 11.91 15.28 4.79
N TYR A 92 11.57 14.94 3.55
CA TYR A 92 11.65 13.58 3.05
C TYR A 92 13.07 13.22 2.57
N TYR A 93 13.29 11.95 2.21
CA TYR A 93 14.56 11.51 1.63
C TYR A 93 14.81 12.20 0.28
N TYR A 94 16.08 12.50 0.00
CA TYR A 94 16.54 13.17 -1.22
C TYR A 94 17.25 12.19 -2.15
#